data_AF-A0A6B3GJW6-F1
#
_entry.id   AF-A0A6B3GJW6-F1
#
_cell.length_a   1.000
_cell.length_b   1.000
_cell.length_c   1.000
_cell.angle_alpha   90.00
_cell.angle_beta   90.00
_cell.angle_gamma   90.00
#
_symmetry.space_group_name_H-M   'P 1'
#
loop_
_entity.id
_entity.type
_entity.pdbx_description
1 polymer ?
#
loop_
_entity_poly.entity_id
_entity_poly.type
_entity_poly.pdbx_seq_one_letter_code
_entity_poly.pdbx_strand_id
1 'polypeptide(L)'
;MTTDKHLKRAARELAEREEISYTAARRRLTATPEAAVSETLTPPPAAAETDQEPTPPRLYPIARAVCAAECDGTAHPGALCRPWQPEDSKHIRYEVRRAAKLPNGRAGELCERFEPPAPGYSGGSFFAREATWLLALVYAMLTDQHPELRPGRAELRAAVEADDQAAVDAVMEPLDRAAARLLTKVPDRWWGEVKPLLDAYADFVETDDRDVLTWQEADERHDVGRLVDKWRRAWTESRNHNGYMEAPGVLWLAPKGWLDDLLVEQHGGHGDGARVRLTDGRPAIVYAAEWNEAGAPVAYRIRELEPGRHGNIGKLVPSLTSDELVPRDQVAGKLNDVA
;
A
#
# COMPACT_ATOMS: atom_id res chain seq x y z
N MET A 1 26.29 6.36 -5.51
CA MET A 1 25.45 5.72 -6.55
C MET A 1 26.02 4.34 -6.81
N THR A 2 25.20 3.29 -6.74
CA THR A 2 25.68 1.90 -6.79
C THR A 2 25.75 1.38 -8.22
N THR A 3 26.74 0.53 -8.50
CA THR A 3 26.95 -0.20 -9.75
C THR A 3 25.70 -0.93 -10.27
N ASP A 4 24.75 -1.26 -9.37
CA ASP A 4 23.47 -1.89 -9.73
C ASP A 4 22.53 -0.95 -10.52
N LYS A 5 22.52 0.37 -10.28
CA LYS A 5 21.64 1.31 -11.03
C LYS A 5 22.08 1.42 -12.49
N HIS A 6 23.39 1.53 -12.73
CA HIS A 6 23.95 1.55 -14.09
C HIS A 6 23.71 0.22 -14.82
N LEU A 7 23.88 -0.91 -14.13
CA LEU A 7 23.65 -2.23 -14.71
C LEU A 7 22.18 -2.46 -15.07
N LYS A 8 21.23 -1.98 -14.24
CA LYS A 8 19.79 -2.06 -14.53
C LYS A 8 19.41 -1.19 -15.72
N ARG A 9 19.94 0.03 -15.83
CA ARG A 9 19.71 0.92 -16.98
C ARG A 9 20.25 0.31 -18.28
N ALA A 10 21.50 -0.13 -18.27
CA ALA A 10 22.12 -0.79 -19.41
C ALA A 10 21.33 -2.05 -19.83
N ALA A 11 20.78 -2.80 -18.87
CA ALA A 11 19.96 -3.98 -19.17
C ALA A 11 18.61 -3.62 -19.82
N ARG A 12 18.00 -2.47 -19.49
CA ARG A 12 16.78 -1.99 -20.16
C ARG A 12 17.08 -1.54 -21.58
N GLU A 13 18.11 -0.72 -21.77
CA GLU A 13 18.54 -0.23 -23.09
C GLU A 13 18.93 -1.40 -24.01
N LEU A 14 19.62 -2.41 -23.48
CA LEU A 14 20.00 -3.61 -24.23
C LEU A 14 18.79 -4.49 -24.58
N ALA A 15 17.83 -4.64 -23.66
CA ALA A 15 16.60 -5.40 -23.89
C ALA A 15 15.76 -4.79 -25.01
N GLU A 16 15.61 -3.47 -25.01
CA GLU A 16 14.88 -2.73 -26.04
C GLU A 16 15.60 -2.79 -27.39
N ARG A 17 16.91 -2.54 -27.41
CA ARG A 17 17.70 -2.53 -28.65
C ARG A 17 17.74 -3.89 -29.35
N GLU A 18 17.73 -4.98 -28.60
CA GLU A 18 17.91 -6.34 -29.13
C GLU A 18 16.62 -7.16 -29.14
N GLU A 19 15.48 -6.56 -28.77
CA GLU A 19 14.18 -7.24 -28.65
C GLU A 19 14.25 -8.51 -27.78
N ILE A 20 15.07 -8.48 -26.71
CA ILE A 20 15.25 -9.59 -25.76
C ILE A 20 14.66 -9.26 -24.39
N SER A 21 14.34 -10.29 -23.60
CA SER A 21 13.89 -10.05 -22.23
C SER A 21 14.94 -9.33 -21.38
N TYR A 22 14.48 -8.47 -20.46
CA TYR A 22 15.33 -7.78 -19.48
C TYR A 22 16.27 -8.74 -18.71
N THR A 23 15.78 -9.92 -18.35
CA THR A 23 16.57 -10.95 -17.66
C THR A 23 17.71 -11.49 -18.54
N ALA A 24 17.47 -11.67 -19.84
CA ALA A 24 18.50 -12.09 -20.80
C ALA A 24 19.55 -10.98 -21.01
N ALA A 25 19.09 -9.73 -21.15
CA ALA A 25 19.96 -8.55 -21.24
C ALA A 25 20.84 -8.38 -19.99
N ARG A 26 20.26 -8.52 -18.79
CA ARG A 26 21.00 -8.45 -17.52
C ARG A 26 22.05 -9.56 -17.42
N ARG A 27 21.72 -10.79 -17.82
CA ARG A 27 22.68 -11.92 -17.87
C ARG A 27 23.83 -11.64 -18.82
N ARG A 28 23.58 -11.08 -20.00
CA ARG A 28 24.62 -10.69 -20.96
C ARG A 28 25.56 -9.63 -20.38
N LEU A 29 25.03 -8.62 -19.71
CA LEU A 29 25.83 -7.56 -19.10
C LEU A 29 26.64 -8.02 -17.89
N THR A 30 26.19 -9.06 -17.19
CA THR A 30 26.92 -9.68 -16.09
C THR A 30 27.86 -10.81 -16.52
N ALA A 31 27.74 -11.29 -17.75
CA ALA A 31 28.66 -12.29 -18.29
C ALA A 31 30.00 -11.59 -18.56
N THR A 32 30.99 -11.89 -17.72
CA THR A 32 32.36 -11.41 -17.91
C THR A 32 32.81 -11.76 -19.34
N PRO A 33 33.27 -10.79 -20.15
CA PRO A 33 33.71 -11.10 -21.51
C PRO A 33 34.83 -12.13 -21.43
N GLU A 34 34.60 -13.27 -22.07
CA GLU A 34 35.62 -14.29 -22.28
C GLU A 34 36.74 -13.62 -23.08
N ALA A 35 37.98 -13.69 -22.59
CA ALA A 35 39.10 -12.96 -23.14
C ALA A 35 39.37 -13.40 -24.59
N ALA A 36 38.81 -12.66 -25.55
CA ALA A 36 39.10 -12.84 -26.96
C ALA A 36 40.54 -12.41 -27.21
N VAL A 37 41.37 -13.39 -27.55
CA VAL A 37 42.75 -13.24 -27.96
C VAL A 37 42.79 -12.48 -29.29
N SER A 38 43.44 -11.32 -29.27
CA SER A 38 44.11 -10.62 -30.37
C SER A 38 43.37 -10.45 -31.70
N GLU A 39 42.94 -9.22 -32.00
CA GLU A 39 43.04 -8.71 -33.37
C GLU A 39 43.33 -7.20 -33.43
N THR A 40 43.97 -6.82 -34.52
CA THR A 40 44.98 -5.77 -34.64
C THR A 40 44.42 -4.39 -35.00
N LEU A 41 44.93 -3.35 -34.32
CA LEU A 41 45.18 -1.95 -34.74
C LEU A 41 44.30 -1.30 -35.83
N THR A 42 43.40 -0.41 -35.42
CA THR A 42 43.11 0.86 -36.12
C THR A 42 42.69 1.90 -35.06
N PRO A 43 43.38 3.04 -34.90
CA PRO A 43 42.95 4.07 -33.94
C PRO A 43 41.72 4.82 -34.49
N PRO A 44 40.60 4.88 -33.76
CA PRO A 44 39.46 5.71 -34.12
C PRO A 44 39.79 7.21 -33.95
N PRO A 45 39.09 8.10 -34.67
CA PRO A 45 39.26 9.54 -34.53
C PRO A 45 38.90 9.98 -33.11
N ALA A 46 39.73 10.86 -32.56
CA ALA A 46 39.60 11.42 -31.22
C ALA A 46 38.20 11.99 -30.99
N ALA A 47 37.33 11.20 -30.35
CA ALA A 47 36.17 11.72 -29.66
C ALA A 47 36.71 12.60 -28.54
N ALA A 48 36.28 13.86 -28.51
CA ALA A 48 36.44 14.70 -27.33
C ALA A 48 35.55 14.12 -26.22
N GLU A 49 36.00 13.02 -25.61
CA GLU A 49 35.53 12.57 -24.32
C GLU A 49 35.89 13.69 -23.35
N THR A 50 34.88 14.44 -22.93
CA THR A 50 34.95 15.19 -21.69
C THR A 50 35.12 14.15 -20.58
N ASP A 51 36.37 13.79 -20.32
CA ASP A 51 36.86 13.12 -19.11
C ASP A 51 36.56 14.02 -17.90
N GLN A 52 35.28 14.21 -17.62
CA GLN A 52 34.85 14.64 -16.30
C GLN A 52 35.05 13.43 -15.41
N GLU A 53 36.22 13.40 -14.78
CA GLU A 53 36.55 12.48 -13.71
C GLU A 53 35.33 12.36 -12.78
N PRO A 54 34.77 11.16 -12.61
CA PRO A 54 33.51 10.98 -11.91
C PRO A 54 33.66 11.59 -10.52
N THR A 55 32.95 12.70 -10.27
CA THR A 55 33.04 13.40 -9.00
C THR A 55 32.70 12.39 -7.91
N PRO A 56 33.61 12.12 -6.96
CA PRO A 56 33.38 11.10 -5.96
C PRO A 56 32.07 11.42 -5.21
N PRO A 57 31.27 10.41 -4.86
CA PRO A 57 30.01 10.62 -4.17
C PRO A 57 30.26 11.45 -2.91
N ARG A 58 29.65 12.64 -2.84
CA ARG A 58 29.74 13.50 -1.65
C ARG A 58 29.08 12.79 -0.48
N LEU A 59 29.86 12.43 0.52
CA LEU A 59 29.36 11.89 1.78
C LEU A 59 28.92 13.06 2.66
N TYR A 60 27.61 13.24 2.80
CA TYR A 60 27.06 14.21 3.74
C TYR A 60 26.87 13.56 5.12
N PRO A 61 27.37 14.15 6.21
CA PRO A 61 27.05 13.68 7.55
C PRO A 61 25.54 13.80 7.82
N ILE A 62 24.96 12.78 8.43
CA ILE A 62 23.57 12.81 8.90
C ILE A 62 23.54 13.49 10.26
N ALA A 63 22.62 14.42 10.46
CA ALA A 63 22.41 15.03 11.77
C ALA A 63 22.11 13.96 12.82
N ARG A 64 22.88 13.92 13.93
CA ARG A 64 22.69 12.95 15.01
C ARG A 64 21.38 13.18 15.77
N ALA A 65 20.90 14.42 15.81
CA ALA A 65 19.65 14.79 16.45
C ALA A 65 18.51 14.82 15.43
N VAL A 66 17.31 14.45 15.89
CA VAL A 66 16.07 14.61 15.13
C VAL A 66 15.81 16.10 14.95
N CYS A 67 15.59 16.53 13.71
CA CYS A 67 15.25 17.91 13.41
C CYS A 67 13.91 18.30 14.08
N ALA A 68 13.70 19.59 14.33
CA ALA A 68 12.38 20.10 14.69
C ALA A 68 11.34 19.70 13.63
N ALA A 69 10.07 19.54 14.01
CA ALA A 69 9.01 19.12 13.08
C ALA A 69 8.88 20.07 11.87
N GLU A 70 9.13 21.35 12.11
CA GLU A 70 9.12 22.45 11.13
C GLU A 70 10.39 22.56 10.27
N CYS A 71 11.37 21.66 10.43
CA CYS A 71 12.60 21.74 9.67
C CYS A 71 12.37 21.32 8.22
N ASP A 72 12.53 22.28 7.30
CA ASP A 72 12.48 22.11 5.85
C ASP A 72 13.81 21.65 5.23
N GLY A 73 14.81 21.37 6.07
CA GLY A 73 16.16 20.95 5.67
C GLY A 73 17.10 22.10 5.30
N THR A 74 16.62 23.33 5.16
CA THR A 74 17.46 24.49 4.80
C THR A 74 18.37 24.95 5.94
N ALA A 75 18.01 24.62 7.19
CA ALA A 75 18.78 24.97 8.39
C ALA A 75 20.07 24.15 8.57
N HIS A 76 20.36 23.17 7.71
CA HIS A 76 21.50 22.25 7.84
C HIS A 76 22.35 22.19 6.55
N PRO A 77 22.95 23.32 6.09
CA PRO A 77 23.77 23.31 4.89
C PRO A 77 24.96 22.35 5.04
N GLY A 78 25.03 21.34 4.16
CA GLY A 78 26.09 20.32 4.17
C GLY A 78 25.86 19.14 5.11
N ALA A 79 24.70 19.05 5.78
CA ALA A 79 24.30 17.87 6.54
C ALA A 79 22.88 17.44 6.13
N LEU A 80 22.61 16.14 6.10
CA LEU A 80 21.26 15.65 5.82
C LEU A 80 20.42 15.81 7.08
N CYS A 81 19.34 16.60 7.01
CA CYS A 81 18.35 16.66 8.06
C CYS A 81 17.75 15.28 8.28
N ARG A 82 17.64 14.88 9.55
CA ARG A 82 16.97 13.65 9.96
C ARG A 82 15.60 14.05 10.53
N PRO A 83 14.52 14.00 9.74
CA PRO A 83 13.20 14.30 10.27
C PRO A 83 12.77 13.24 11.27
N TRP A 84 11.84 13.64 12.14
CA TRP A 84 11.25 12.74 13.12
C TRP A 84 10.54 11.58 12.43
N GLN A 85 10.75 10.37 12.97
CA GLN A 85 10.01 9.17 12.61
C GLN A 85 9.28 8.63 13.84
N PRO A 86 8.14 7.94 13.68
CA PRO A 86 7.44 7.32 14.81
C PRO A 86 8.35 6.44 15.69
N GLU A 87 9.34 5.77 15.08
CA GLU A 87 10.33 4.91 15.75
C GLU A 87 11.23 5.65 16.74
N ASP A 88 11.41 6.96 16.59
CA ASP A 88 12.18 7.78 17.51
C ASP A 88 11.52 7.86 18.90
N SER A 89 10.22 7.58 19.00
CA SER A 89 9.41 7.65 20.23
C SER A 89 9.47 6.35 21.04
N LYS A 90 10.68 5.98 21.52
CA LYS A 90 10.98 4.63 22.06
C LYS A 90 10.12 4.14 23.24
N HIS A 91 9.48 5.04 23.98
CA HIS A 91 8.67 4.71 25.16
C HIS A 91 7.17 4.59 24.88
N ILE A 92 6.77 4.79 23.63
CA ILE A 92 5.39 4.75 23.16
C ILE A 92 5.02 3.32 22.76
N ARG A 93 3.74 2.95 22.95
CA ARG A 93 3.23 1.63 22.58
C ARG A 93 3.50 1.34 21.09
N TYR A 94 3.74 0.06 20.81
CA TYR A 94 4.17 -0.34 19.46
C TYR A 94 3.06 -0.09 18.44
N GLU A 95 1.81 -0.38 18.81
CA GLU A 95 0.62 -0.13 17.99
C GLU A 95 0.48 1.35 17.59
N VAL A 96 0.69 2.28 18.53
CA VAL A 96 0.60 3.73 18.25
C VAL A 96 1.69 4.18 17.28
N ARG A 97 2.93 3.73 17.49
CA ARG A 97 4.03 4.04 16.56
C ARG A 97 3.80 3.43 15.18
N ARG A 98 3.32 2.19 15.14
CA ARG A 98 3.02 1.49 13.90
C ARG A 98 1.89 2.16 13.15
N ALA A 99 0.83 2.58 13.84
CA ALA A 99 -0.29 3.34 13.29
C ALA A 99 0.16 4.62 12.59
N ALA A 100 1.15 5.32 13.14
CA ALA A 100 1.67 6.56 12.58
C ALA A 100 2.67 6.37 11.42
N LYS A 101 3.14 5.14 11.16
CA LYS A 101 4.17 4.87 10.15
C LYS A 101 3.55 4.58 8.78
N LEU A 102 3.79 5.44 7.81
CA LEU A 102 3.42 5.18 6.41
C LEU A 102 4.54 4.50 5.61
N PRO A 103 4.20 3.77 4.53
CA PRO A 103 2.86 3.26 4.24
C PRO A 103 2.57 1.94 4.98
N ASN A 104 3.61 1.16 5.28
CA ASN A 104 3.50 -0.22 5.78
C ASN A 104 2.95 -0.32 7.21
N GLY A 105 3.29 0.62 8.08
CA GLY A 105 2.89 0.57 9.48
C GLY A 105 1.39 0.76 9.65
N ARG A 106 0.82 1.85 9.09
CA ARG A 106 -0.62 2.14 9.12
C ARG A 106 -1.42 0.98 8.59
N ALA A 107 -1.05 0.46 7.42
CA ALA A 107 -1.71 -0.70 6.83
C ALA A 107 -1.66 -1.95 7.74
N GLY A 108 -0.50 -2.21 8.35
CA GLY A 108 -0.32 -3.31 9.30
C GLY A 108 -1.13 -3.15 10.58
N GLU A 109 -1.25 -1.94 11.10
CA GLU A 109 -2.08 -1.64 12.27
C GLU A 109 -3.56 -1.89 11.99
N LEU A 110 -4.08 -1.39 10.87
CA LEU A 110 -5.50 -1.60 10.52
C LEU A 110 -5.81 -3.08 10.32
N CYS A 111 -4.91 -3.80 9.65
CA CYS A 111 -5.01 -5.24 9.53
C CYS A 111 -5.04 -5.93 10.90
N GLU A 112 -4.16 -5.58 11.84
CA GLU A 112 -4.14 -6.21 13.15
C GLU A 112 -5.36 -5.91 14.02
N ARG A 113 -5.92 -4.71 13.92
CA ARG A 113 -7.13 -4.30 14.67
C ARG A 113 -8.40 -4.94 14.13
N PHE A 114 -8.57 -4.95 12.81
CA PHE A 114 -9.86 -5.24 12.18
C PHE A 114 -9.92 -6.62 11.51
N GLU A 115 -8.78 -7.28 11.27
CA GLU A 115 -8.80 -8.65 10.77
C GLU A 115 -9.00 -9.64 11.92
N PRO A 116 -10.14 -10.38 11.96
CA PRO A 116 -10.39 -11.32 13.04
C PRO A 116 -9.34 -12.43 13.08
N PRO A 117 -8.95 -12.90 14.27
CA PRO A 117 -8.11 -14.09 14.38
C PRO A 117 -8.91 -15.30 13.85
N ALA A 118 -8.35 -16.04 12.89
CA ALA A 118 -9.03 -17.23 12.38
C ALA A 118 -9.15 -18.30 13.47
N PRO A 119 -10.37 -18.78 13.80
CA PRO A 119 -10.55 -19.90 14.72
C PRO A 119 -9.95 -21.17 14.13
N GLY A 120 -9.14 -21.91 14.91
CA GLY A 120 -8.67 -23.24 14.54
C GLY A 120 -7.32 -23.31 13.81
N TYR A 121 -6.74 -22.18 13.41
CA TYR A 121 -5.33 -22.09 13.04
C TYR A 121 -4.59 -21.34 14.15
N SER A 122 -3.62 -22.00 14.79
CA SER A 122 -2.78 -21.43 15.85
C SER A 122 -1.87 -20.26 15.40
N GLY A 123 -2.15 -19.67 14.23
CA GLY A 123 -1.45 -18.53 13.63
C GLY A 123 -2.35 -17.49 12.92
N GLY A 124 -3.68 -17.54 13.06
CA GLY A 124 -4.60 -16.51 12.52
C GLY A 124 -4.96 -16.65 11.03
N SER A 125 -5.85 -15.75 10.56
CA SER A 125 -6.38 -15.69 9.18
C SER A 125 -5.25 -15.50 8.18
N PHE A 126 -4.80 -16.59 7.54
CA PHE A 126 -3.62 -16.56 6.69
C PHE A 126 -3.81 -15.64 5.48
N PHE A 127 -5.00 -15.66 4.86
CA PHE A 127 -5.20 -15.07 3.55
C PHE A 127 -5.47 -13.56 3.61
N ALA A 128 -6.42 -13.08 4.40
CA ALA A 128 -6.75 -11.65 4.39
C ALA A 128 -5.58 -10.78 4.87
N ARG A 129 -4.77 -11.27 5.83
CA ARG A 129 -3.55 -10.56 6.28
C ARG A 129 -2.52 -10.38 5.17
N GLU A 130 -2.49 -11.24 4.16
CA GLU A 130 -1.63 -11.05 2.99
C GLU A 130 -2.00 -9.80 2.19
N ALA A 131 -3.22 -9.25 2.34
CA ALA A 131 -3.63 -8.02 1.66
C ALA A 131 -3.04 -6.74 2.29
N THR A 132 -2.33 -6.84 3.43
CA THR A 132 -1.73 -5.67 4.11
C THR A 132 -0.84 -4.84 3.18
N TRP A 133 -0.05 -5.50 2.32
CA TRP A 133 0.84 -4.78 1.40
C TRP A 133 0.07 -4.02 0.32
N LEU A 134 -1.14 -4.46 -0.04
CA LEU A 134 -1.97 -3.77 -1.03
C LEU A 134 -2.47 -2.44 -0.46
N LEU A 135 -2.91 -2.42 0.80
CA LEU A 135 -3.28 -1.18 1.46
C LEU A 135 -2.08 -0.24 1.60
N ALA A 136 -0.90 -0.78 1.93
CA ALA A 136 0.33 0.02 1.95
C ALA A 136 0.65 0.62 0.56
N LEU A 137 0.47 -0.15 -0.53
CA LEU A 137 0.65 0.36 -1.89
C LEU A 137 -0.33 1.49 -2.21
N VAL A 138 -1.59 1.36 -1.79
CA VAL A 138 -2.61 2.41 -1.94
C VAL A 138 -2.21 3.67 -1.18
N TYR A 139 -1.74 3.57 0.08
CA TYR A 139 -1.26 4.74 0.81
C TYR A 139 -0.05 5.40 0.15
N ALA A 140 0.90 4.60 -0.34
CA ALA A 140 2.06 5.13 -1.08
C ALA A 140 1.61 5.91 -2.32
N MET A 141 0.74 5.30 -3.14
CA MET A 141 0.19 5.95 -4.33
C MET A 141 -0.53 7.26 -4.00
N LEU A 142 -1.44 7.23 -3.03
CA LEU A 142 -2.21 8.41 -2.65
C LEU A 142 -1.32 9.52 -2.11
N THR A 143 -0.34 9.22 -1.26
CA THR A 143 0.55 10.25 -0.70
C THR A 143 1.59 10.79 -1.69
N ASP A 144 1.87 10.08 -2.77
CA ASP A 144 2.70 10.58 -3.87
C ASP A 144 1.91 11.43 -4.87
N GLN A 145 0.69 11.01 -5.22
CA GLN A 145 -0.17 11.71 -6.17
C GLN A 145 -0.90 12.91 -5.54
N HIS A 146 -1.16 12.82 -4.24
CA HIS A 146 -1.86 13.84 -3.43
C HIS A 146 -1.05 14.15 -2.16
N PRO A 147 0.04 14.93 -2.27
CA PRO A 147 0.87 15.28 -1.12
C PRO A 147 0.11 15.96 0.02
N GLU A 148 -1.01 16.61 -0.28
CA GLU A 148 -1.94 17.20 0.69
C GLU A 148 -2.62 16.19 1.62
N LEU A 149 -2.66 14.91 1.24
CA LEU A 149 -3.17 13.83 2.09
C LEU A 149 -2.12 13.31 3.09
N ARG A 150 -0.87 13.76 3.01
CA ARG A 150 0.15 13.38 4.00
C ARG A 150 -0.19 14.01 5.35
N PRO A 151 -0.24 13.23 6.44
CA PRO A 151 -0.53 13.75 7.77
C PRO A 151 0.50 14.82 8.18
N GLY A 152 0.02 15.88 8.83
CA GLY A 152 0.89 16.94 9.35
C GLY A 152 1.90 16.37 10.35
N ARG A 153 3.21 16.56 10.09
CA ARG A 153 4.28 15.93 10.90
C ARG A 153 4.24 16.37 12.36
N ALA A 154 3.97 17.64 12.63
CA ALA A 154 3.92 18.17 13.99
C ALA A 154 2.73 17.59 14.78
N GLU A 155 1.55 17.55 14.17
CA GLU A 155 0.33 16.97 14.76
C GLU A 155 0.48 15.46 14.98
N LEU A 156 0.98 14.73 13.99
CA LEU A 156 1.23 13.30 14.09
C LEU A 156 2.26 12.97 15.18
N ARG A 157 3.34 13.76 15.27
CA ARG A 157 4.32 13.63 16.35
C ARG A 157 3.70 13.85 17.72
N ALA A 158 2.91 14.91 17.88
CA ALA A 158 2.23 15.20 19.14
C ALA A 158 1.29 14.07 19.56
N ALA A 159 0.52 13.51 18.61
CA ALA A 159 -0.36 12.36 18.86
C ALA A 159 0.43 11.11 19.30
N VAL A 160 1.55 10.81 18.64
CA VAL A 160 2.41 9.67 18.99
C VAL A 160 3.09 9.87 20.34
N GLU A 161 3.66 11.04 20.61
CA GLU A 161 4.30 11.35 21.89
C GLU A 161 3.31 11.34 23.07
N ALA A 162 2.02 11.56 22.80
CA ALA A 162 0.94 11.42 23.77
C ALA A 162 0.47 9.95 23.99
N ASP A 163 1.01 8.98 23.24
CA ASP A 163 0.58 7.57 23.24
C ASP A 163 -0.93 7.38 22.95
N ASP A 164 -1.51 8.30 22.16
CA ASP A 164 -2.93 8.37 21.87
C ASP A 164 -3.25 7.83 20.47
N GLN A 165 -3.76 6.59 20.43
CA GLN A 165 -4.16 5.92 19.20
C GLN A 165 -5.30 6.67 18.48
N ALA A 166 -6.26 7.24 19.21
CA ALA A 166 -7.41 7.91 18.61
C ALA A 166 -6.97 9.24 17.98
N ALA A 167 -6.03 9.95 18.61
CA ALA A 167 -5.41 11.14 18.02
C ALA A 167 -4.62 10.81 16.74
N VAL A 168 -3.86 9.71 16.73
CA VAL A 168 -3.19 9.25 15.50
C VAL A 168 -4.23 8.93 14.42
N ASP A 169 -5.30 8.21 14.76
CA ASP A 169 -6.36 7.88 13.80
C ASP A 169 -7.06 9.13 13.24
N ALA A 170 -7.25 10.17 14.05
CA ALA A 170 -7.83 11.44 13.60
C ALA A 170 -6.91 12.19 12.63
N VAL A 171 -5.60 12.22 12.89
CA VAL A 171 -4.60 12.84 12.00
C VAL A 171 -4.48 12.08 10.67
N MET A 172 -4.65 10.76 10.68
CA MET A 172 -4.57 9.89 9.50
C MET A 172 -5.88 9.83 8.69
N GLU A 173 -7.00 10.28 9.27
CA GLU A 173 -8.33 10.11 8.70
C GLU A 173 -8.46 10.58 7.24
N PRO A 174 -7.94 11.75 6.81
CA PRO A 174 -8.08 12.20 5.42
C PRO A 174 -7.51 11.18 4.42
N LEU A 175 -6.37 10.58 4.74
CA LEU A 175 -5.73 9.56 3.93
C LEU A 175 -6.50 8.24 3.97
N ASP A 176 -6.95 7.80 5.14
CA ASP A 176 -7.74 6.57 5.31
C ASP A 176 -9.06 6.65 4.53
N ARG A 177 -9.71 7.80 4.57
CA ARG A 177 -10.95 8.07 3.83
C ARG A 177 -10.73 8.13 2.32
N ALA A 178 -9.63 8.72 1.86
CA ALA A 178 -9.25 8.68 0.44
C ALA A 178 -9.01 7.24 -0.03
N ALA A 179 -8.31 6.42 0.76
CA ALA A 179 -8.12 5.00 0.49
C ALA A 179 -9.45 4.23 0.47
N ALA A 180 -10.36 4.52 1.40
CA ALA A 180 -11.67 3.87 1.50
C ALA A 180 -12.56 4.19 0.28
N ARG A 181 -12.46 5.39 -0.28
CA ARG A 181 -13.20 5.82 -1.49
C ARG A 181 -12.66 5.20 -2.78
N LEU A 182 -11.34 4.97 -2.83
CA LEU A 182 -10.68 4.31 -3.95
C LEU A 182 -10.97 2.80 -3.94
N LEU A 183 -10.76 2.14 -2.81
CA LEU A 183 -10.95 0.69 -2.68
C LEU A 183 -12.43 0.32 -2.78
N THR A 184 -12.69 -0.83 -3.39
CA THR A 184 -14.06 -1.29 -3.67
C THR A 184 -14.18 -2.81 -3.51
N LYS A 185 -15.36 -3.27 -3.11
CA LYS A 185 -15.71 -4.69 -3.14
C LYS A 185 -16.49 -5.09 -4.41
N VAL A 186 -16.67 -4.17 -5.35
CA VAL A 186 -17.31 -4.42 -6.65
C VAL A 186 -16.25 -4.89 -7.66
N PRO A 187 -16.34 -6.13 -8.18
CA PRO A 187 -15.34 -6.65 -9.12
C PRO A 187 -15.16 -5.78 -10.36
N ASP A 188 -16.24 -5.34 -11.01
CA ASP A 188 -16.15 -4.55 -12.24
C ASP A 188 -15.43 -3.22 -12.03
N ARG A 189 -15.71 -2.55 -10.90
CA ARG A 189 -15.02 -1.31 -10.52
C ARG A 189 -13.55 -1.57 -10.16
N TRP A 190 -13.26 -2.67 -9.47
CA TRP A 190 -11.90 -3.04 -9.15
C TRP A 190 -11.05 -3.23 -10.42
N TRP A 191 -11.57 -3.99 -11.39
CA TRP A 191 -10.88 -4.27 -12.65
C TRP A 191 -10.85 -3.08 -13.61
N GLY A 192 -11.94 -2.30 -13.66
CA GLY A 192 -12.10 -1.19 -14.60
C GLY A 192 -11.46 0.12 -14.15
N GLU A 193 -11.33 0.36 -12.84
CA GLU A 193 -10.85 1.64 -12.30
C GLU A 193 -9.63 1.47 -11.40
N VAL A 194 -9.74 0.67 -10.33
CA VAL A 194 -8.73 0.65 -9.25
C VAL A 194 -7.43 -0.02 -9.68
N LYS A 195 -7.52 -1.20 -10.31
CA LYS A 195 -6.33 -1.91 -10.78
C LYS A 195 -5.55 -1.10 -11.83
N PRO A 196 -6.18 -0.51 -12.88
CA PRO A 196 -5.47 0.35 -13.82
C PRO A 196 -4.74 1.53 -13.17
N LEU A 197 -5.32 2.14 -12.13
CA LEU A 197 -4.65 3.22 -11.38
C LEU A 197 -3.39 2.72 -10.66
N LEU A 198 -3.47 1.56 -10.01
CA LEU A 198 -2.33 0.94 -9.34
C LEU A 198 -1.25 0.46 -10.34
N ASP A 199 -1.66 -0.03 -11.51
CA ASP A 199 -0.73 -0.37 -12.61
C ASP A 199 0.01 0.88 -13.09
N ALA A 200 -0.70 1.98 -13.33
CA ALA A 200 -0.10 3.25 -13.75
C ALA A 200 0.87 3.81 -12.69
N TYR A 201 0.53 3.70 -11.40
CA TYR A 201 1.45 4.08 -10.33
C TYR A 201 2.68 3.16 -10.26
N ALA A 202 2.51 1.85 -10.42
CA ALA A 202 3.62 0.91 -10.48
C ALA A 202 4.57 1.22 -11.66
N ASP A 203 4.02 1.52 -12.84
CA ASP A 203 4.79 1.95 -14.01
C ASP A 203 5.58 3.25 -13.70
N PHE A 204 4.92 4.23 -13.07
CA PHE A 204 5.55 5.47 -12.66
C PHE A 204 6.73 5.23 -11.70
N VAL A 205 6.55 4.43 -10.65
CA VAL A 205 7.64 4.12 -9.69
C VAL A 205 8.80 3.37 -10.37
N GLU A 206 8.52 2.44 -11.28
CA GLU A 206 9.54 1.68 -11.99
C GLU A 206 10.35 2.52 -13.00
N THR A 207 9.75 3.60 -13.49
CA THR A 207 10.33 4.54 -14.46
C THR A 207 10.87 5.81 -13.81
N ASP A 208 10.58 6.07 -12.52
CA ASP A 208 11.08 7.23 -11.78
C ASP A 208 12.61 7.20 -11.67
N ASP A 209 13.25 7.99 -12.53
CA ASP A 209 14.70 8.10 -12.66
C ASP A 209 15.28 9.28 -11.88
N ARG A 210 14.42 10.12 -11.27
CA ARG A 210 14.80 11.32 -10.51
C ARG A 210 15.93 11.01 -9.55
N ASP A 211 16.85 11.94 -9.37
CA ASP A 211 17.91 11.76 -8.39
C ASP A 211 17.33 11.66 -6.98
N VAL A 212 17.92 10.76 -6.20
CA VAL A 212 17.62 10.59 -4.78
C VAL A 212 18.57 11.49 -4.03
N LEU A 213 18.05 12.56 -3.44
CA LEU A 213 18.85 13.62 -2.82
C LEU A 213 19.13 13.30 -1.35
N THR A 214 18.28 12.49 -0.71
CA THR A 214 18.42 12.13 0.70
C THR A 214 18.36 10.61 0.94
N TRP A 215 18.97 10.15 2.03
CA TRP A 215 18.84 8.74 2.45
C TRP A 215 17.40 8.34 2.74
N GLN A 216 16.59 9.27 3.25
CA GLN A 216 15.19 9.00 3.51
C GLN A 216 14.40 8.78 2.22
N GLU A 217 14.60 9.62 1.20
CA GLU A 217 14.01 9.38 -0.12
C GLU A 217 14.48 8.03 -0.69
N ALA A 218 15.72 7.61 -0.41
CA ALA A 218 16.23 6.31 -0.80
C ALA A 218 15.46 5.17 -0.11
N ASP A 219 15.27 5.26 1.21
CA ASP A 219 14.56 4.27 2.02
C ASP A 219 13.07 4.22 1.65
N GLU A 220 12.42 5.38 1.50
CA GLU A 220 11.02 5.49 1.06
C GLU A 220 10.84 4.87 -0.33
N ARG A 221 11.69 5.22 -1.31
CA ARG A 221 11.66 4.60 -2.64
C ARG A 221 11.97 3.10 -2.59
N HIS A 222 12.87 2.67 -1.71
CA HIS A 222 13.15 1.25 -1.55
C HIS A 222 11.93 0.49 -1.02
N ASP A 223 11.25 1.04 -0.01
CA ASP A 223 10.04 0.47 0.56
C ASP A 223 8.89 0.42 -0.46
N VAL A 224 8.66 1.51 -1.19
CA VAL A 224 7.66 1.57 -2.27
C VAL A 224 8.03 0.60 -3.42
N GLY A 225 9.30 0.54 -3.81
CA GLY A 225 9.79 -0.41 -4.81
C GLY A 225 9.48 -1.87 -4.44
N ARG A 226 9.62 -2.25 -3.15
CA ARG A 226 9.23 -3.59 -2.69
C ARG A 226 7.72 -3.83 -2.79
N LEU A 227 6.88 -2.80 -2.60
CA LEU A 227 5.43 -2.91 -2.76
C LEU A 227 5.05 -3.08 -4.24
N VAL A 228 5.71 -2.35 -5.13
CA VAL A 228 5.54 -2.51 -6.59
C VAL A 228 6.03 -3.88 -7.07
N ASP A 229 7.17 -4.37 -6.59
CA ASP A 229 7.64 -5.72 -6.87
C ASP A 229 6.65 -6.79 -6.40
N LYS A 230 5.95 -6.57 -5.27
CA LYS A 230 4.87 -7.45 -4.82
C LYS A 230 3.65 -7.36 -5.74
N TRP A 231 3.26 -6.14 -6.14
CA TRP A 231 2.18 -5.93 -7.10
C TRP A 231 2.41 -6.69 -8.41
N ARG A 232 3.58 -6.57 -9.03
CA ARG A 232 3.92 -7.29 -10.26
C ARG A 232 3.87 -8.80 -10.07
N ARG A 233 4.47 -9.30 -8.99
CA ARG A 233 4.49 -10.75 -8.69
C ARG A 233 3.12 -11.33 -8.45
N ALA A 234 2.21 -10.57 -7.83
CA ALA A 234 0.84 -11.02 -7.58
C ALA A 234 0.11 -11.39 -8.88
N TRP A 235 0.49 -10.81 -10.02
CA TRP A 235 -0.11 -11.09 -11.33
C TRP A 235 0.65 -12.12 -12.16
N THR A 236 1.71 -12.73 -11.60
CA THR A 236 2.44 -13.83 -12.23
C THR A 236 2.05 -15.14 -11.58
N GLU A 237 1.90 -16.20 -12.38
CA GLU A 237 1.71 -17.54 -11.85
C GLU A 237 2.95 -17.94 -11.04
N SER A 238 2.77 -18.29 -9.77
CA SER A 238 3.88 -18.66 -8.88
C SER A 238 3.64 -19.98 -8.20
N ARG A 239 4.71 -20.73 -7.96
CA ARG A 239 4.67 -21.94 -7.13
C ARG A 239 4.97 -21.57 -5.69
N ASN A 240 4.09 -21.94 -4.77
CA ASN A 240 4.30 -21.70 -3.35
C ASN A 240 5.27 -22.69 -2.71
N HIS A 241 5.60 -22.47 -1.44
CA HIS A 241 6.57 -23.28 -0.71
C HIS A 241 6.18 -24.76 -0.60
N ASN A 242 4.89 -25.08 -0.75
CA ASN A 242 4.37 -26.46 -0.75
C ASN A 242 4.30 -27.08 -2.15
N GLY A 243 4.75 -26.36 -3.19
CA GLY A 243 4.77 -26.85 -4.56
C GLY A 243 3.48 -26.64 -5.34
N TYR A 244 2.45 -26.04 -4.75
CA TYR A 244 1.19 -25.75 -5.44
C TYR A 244 1.30 -24.46 -6.28
N MET A 245 0.61 -24.44 -7.43
CA MET A 245 0.48 -23.23 -8.23
C MET A 245 -0.54 -22.30 -7.59
N GLU A 246 -0.14 -21.06 -7.35
CA GLU A 246 -1.03 -20.00 -6.88
C GLU A 246 -1.57 -19.24 -8.08
N ALA A 247 -2.88 -19.03 -8.08
CA ALA A 247 -3.54 -18.25 -9.12
C ALA A 247 -3.08 -16.78 -9.05
N PRO A 248 -2.83 -16.13 -10.19
CA PRO A 248 -2.58 -14.69 -10.22
C PRO A 248 -3.73 -13.91 -9.58
N GLY A 249 -3.41 -12.99 -8.69
CA GLY A 249 -4.39 -12.17 -8.00
C GLY A 249 -3.87 -11.52 -6.74
N VAL A 250 -4.67 -10.58 -6.24
CA VAL A 250 -4.51 -9.99 -4.91
C VAL A 250 -5.81 -10.19 -4.13
N LEU A 251 -5.76 -10.15 -2.81
CA LEU A 251 -6.96 -10.20 -1.97
C LEU A 251 -7.45 -8.79 -1.66
N TRP A 252 -8.06 -8.12 -2.64
CA TRP A 252 -8.40 -6.69 -2.53
C TRP A 252 -9.61 -6.36 -1.64
N LEU A 253 -10.42 -7.37 -1.29
CA LEU A 253 -11.64 -7.17 -0.51
C LEU A 253 -11.34 -6.80 0.96
N ALA A 254 -10.28 -7.37 1.55
CA ALA A 254 -10.01 -7.21 2.99
C ALA A 254 -9.62 -5.77 3.37
N PRO A 255 -8.71 -5.07 2.65
CA PRO A 255 -8.38 -3.67 2.94
C PRO A 255 -9.58 -2.73 3.02
N LYS A 256 -10.59 -2.95 2.16
CA LYS A 256 -11.81 -2.17 2.18
C LYS A 256 -12.61 -2.37 3.48
N GLY A 257 -12.70 -3.60 3.96
CA GLY A 257 -13.37 -3.91 5.24
C GLY A 257 -12.68 -3.24 6.42
N TRP A 258 -11.34 -3.34 6.51
CA TRP A 258 -10.58 -2.72 7.60
C TRP A 258 -10.75 -1.20 7.67
N LEU A 259 -10.76 -0.53 6.52
CA LEU A 259 -11.00 0.91 6.44
C LEU A 259 -12.44 1.28 6.82
N ASP A 260 -13.42 0.48 6.39
CA ASP A 260 -14.82 0.70 6.74
C ASP A 260 -15.05 0.58 8.25
N ASP A 261 -14.47 -0.44 8.88
CA ASP A 261 -14.60 -0.65 10.32
C ASP A 261 -13.93 0.48 11.12
N LEU A 262 -12.72 0.90 10.72
CA LEU A 262 -12.06 2.07 11.32
C LEU A 262 -12.94 3.32 11.27
N LEU A 263 -13.44 3.67 10.09
CA LEU A 263 -14.21 4.89 9.89
C LEU A 263 -15.59 4.80 10.56
N VAL A 264 -16.18 3.61 10.67
CA VAL A 264 -17.41 3.37 11.43
C VAL A 264 -17.18 3.50 12.94
N GLU A 265 -16.04 3.07 13.47
CA GLU A 265 -15.69 3.31 14.88
C GLU A 265 -15.67 4.82 15.20
N GLN A 266 -15.18 5.64 14.28
CA GLN A 266 -15.04 7.09 14.47
C GLN A 266 -16.34 7.87 14.21
N HIS A 267 -17.07 7.53 13.14
CA HIS A 267 -18.20 8.32 12.63
C HIS A 267 -19.57 7.65 12.80
N GLY A 268 -19.58 6.42 13.33
CA GLY A 268 -20.77 5.60 13.48
C GLY A 268 -21.28 5.01 12.15
N GLY A 269 -22.29 4.14 12.27
CA GLY A 269 -22.88 3.43 11.14
C GLY A 269 -22.79 1.91 11.31
N HIS A 270 -22.60 1.21 10.20
CA HIS A 270 -22.57 -0.25 10.13
C HIS A 270 -21.33 -0.69 9.34
N GLY A 271 -20.43 -1.41 10.01
CA GLY A 271 -19.18 -1.93 9.43
C GLY A 271 -19.41 -3.19 8.59
N ASP A 272 -18.31 -3.80 8.15
CA ASP A 272 -18.33 -5.02 7.36
C ASP A 272 -18.96 -6.18 8.15
N GLY A 273 -19.82 -6.96 7.49
CA GLY A 273 -20.54 -8.07 8.12
C GLY A 273 -21.71 -7.66 9.03
N ALA A 274 -22.00 -6.37 9.21
CA ALA A 274 -23.11 -5.93 10.05
C ALA A 274 -24.47 -6.38 9.48
N ARG A 275 -25.24 -7.14 10.27
CA ARG A 275 -26.63 -7.52 9.92
C ARG A 275 -27.55 -6.34 10.21
N VAL A 276 -28.30 -5.90 9.20
CA VAL A 276 -29.17 -4.72 9.24
C VAL A 276 -30.56 -5.05 8.74
N ARG A 277 -31.52 -4.19 9.08
CA ARG A 277 -32.86 -4.20 8.50
C ARG A 277 -33.04 -2.95 7.65
N LEU A 278 -33.55 -3.13 6.43
CA LEU A 278 -33.90 -2.01 5.55
C LEU A 278 -35.25 -1.41 5.96
N THR A 279 -35.55 -0.20 5.49
CA THR A 279 -36.81 0.49 5.76
C THR A 279 -38.04 -0.24 5.22
N ASP A 280 -37.87 -1.09 4.20
CA ASP A 280 -38.92 -1.97 3.66
C ASP A 280 -39.08 -3.29 4.45
N GLY A 281 -38.26 -3.50 5.49
CA GLY A 281 -38.28 -4.69 6.35
C GLY A 281 -37.36 -5.83 5.91
N ARG A 282 -36.75 -5.78 4.71
CA ARG A 282 -35.82 -6.82 4.25
C ARG A 282 -34.60 -6.91 5.19
N PRO A 283 -34.23 -8.12 5.65
CA PRO A 283 -32.97 -8.32 6.35
C PRO A 283 -31.81 -8.33 5.34
N ALA A 284 -30.72 -7.69 5.70
CA ALA A 284 -29.54 -7.61 4.85
C ALA A 284 -28.25 -7.66 5.67
N ILE A 285 -27.13 -7.88 5.01
CA ILE A 285 -25.79 -7.78 5.58
C ILE A 285 -25.03 -6.70 4.83
N VAL A 286 -24.45 -5.75 5.57
CA VAL A 286 -23.50 -4.78 5.01
C VAL A 286 -22.20 -5.51 4.73
N TYR A 287 -21.63 -5.30 3.55
CA TYR A 287 -20.29 -5.79 3.27
C TYR A 287 -19.34 -4.68 2.77
N ALA A 288 -19.84 -3.49 2.45
CA ALA A 288 -19.00 -2.30 2.31
C ALA A 288 -19.79 -1.02 2.60
N ALA A 289 -19.11 0.00 3.11
CA ALA A 289 -19.66 1.35 3.26
C ALA A 289 -19.18 2.27 2.12
N GLU A 290 -20.01 3.18 1.64
CA GLU A 290 -19.59 4.25 0.72
C GLU A 290 -19.42 5.55 1.51
N TRP A 291 -18.31 6.25 1.26
CA TRP A 291 -17.88 7.41 2.05
C TRP A 291 -17.82 8.68 1.21
N ASN A 292 -18.30 9.79 1.79
CA ASN A 292 -18.00 11.14 1.32
C ASN A 292 -16.72 11.67 1.96
N GLU A 293 -16.36 12.93 1.68
CA GLU A 293 -15.19 13.62 2.21
C GLU A 293 -15.16 13.78 3.74
N ALA A 294 -16.32 13.77 4.40
CA ALA A 294 -16.40 13.91 5.86
C ALA A 294 -17.64 13.19 6.43
N GLY A 295 -17.58 12.91 7.73
CA GLY A 295 -18.68 12.33 8.50
C GLY A 295 -18.92 10.86 8.20
N ALA A 296 -20.13 10.41 8.50
CA ALA A 296 -20.52 9.01 8.50
C ALA A 296 -20.86 8.50 7.08
N PRO A 297 -21.02 7.18 6.87
CA PRO A 297 -21.28 6.62 5.55
C PRO A 297 -22.50 7.24 4.85
N VAL A 298 -22.44 7.40 3.54
CA VAL A 298 -23.57 7.94 2.74
C VAL A 298 -24.45 6.84 2.15
N ALA A 299 -23.87 5.68 1.91
CA ALA A 299 -24.58 4.50 1.42
C ALA A 299 -23.86 3.23 1.90
N TYR A 300 -24.52 2.10 1.75
CA TYR A 300 -23.98 0.78 2.05
C TYR A 300 -24.18 -0.13 0.86
N ARG A 301 -23.16 -0.94 0.56
CA ARG A 301 -23.37 -2.13 -0.25
C ARG A 301 -23.80 -3.26 0.64
N ILE A 302 -24.93 -3.83 0.28
CA ILE A 302 -25.59 -4.88 1.04
C ILE A 302 -25.79 -6.13 0.21
N ARG A 303 -25.91 -7.25 0.90
CA ARG A 303 -26.49 -8.48 0.36
C ARG A 303 -27.74 -8.79 1.15
N GLU A 304 -28.80 -9.18 0.46
CA GLU A 304 -30.00 -9.67 1.13
C GLU A 304 -29.67 -10.93 1.93
N LEU A 305 -30.32 -11.07 3.07
CA LEU A 305 -30.24 -12.25 3.90
C LEU A 305 -31.41 -13.18 3.58
N GLU A 306 -31.12 -14.35 3.02
CA GLU A 306 -32.11 -15.36 2.65
C GLU A 306 -32.12 -16.52 3.65
N PRO A 307 -33.25 -17.25 3.78
CA PRO A 307 -33.28 -18.49 4.55
C PRO A 307 -32.24 -19.50 4.04
N GLY A 308 -31.34 -19.90 4.93
CA GLY A 308 -30.30 -20.88 4.65
C GLY A 308 -30.89 -22.22 4.21
N ARG A 309 -30.26 -22.81 3.19
CA ARG A 309 -30.51 -24.18 2.74
C ARG A 309 -29.33 -25.05 3.19
N HIS A 310 -29.58 -26.35 3.41
CA HIS A 310 -28.58 -27.38 3.77
C HIS A 310 -27.69 -27.05 4.98
N GLY A 311 -27.72 -27.81 6.08
CA GLY A 311 -26.81 -27.60 7.22
C GLY A 311 -26.94 -26.27 7.99
N ASN A 312 -27.57 -25.25 7.38
CA ASN A 312 -27.84 -23.91 7.89
C ASN A 312 -29.36 -23.62 7.92
N ILE A 313 -30.20 -24.66 7.89
CA ILE A 313 -31.66 -24.51 7.99
C ILE A 313 -32.00 -23.77 9.28
N GLY A 314 -32.84 -22.73 9.17
CA GLY A 314 -33.23 -21.86 10.28
C GLY A 314 -32.30 -20.66 10.51
N LYS A 315 -31.19 -20.52 9.76
CA LYS A 315 -30.32 -19.35 9.80
C LYS A 315 -30.49 -18.51 8.54
N LEU A 316 -30.42 -17.18 8.66
CA LEU A 316 -30.33 -16.32 7.48
C LEU A 316 -28.87 -16.22 7.02
N VAL A 317 -28.66 -16.46 5.72
CA VAL A 317 -27.35 -16.42 5.06
C VAL A 317 -27.32 -15.35 3.97
N PRO A 318 -26.16 -14.72 3.69
CA PRO A 318 -26.05 -13.76 2.60
C PRO A 318 -26.35 -14.41 1.25
N SER A 319 -27.22 -13.79 0.46
CA SER A 319 -27.47 -14.19 -0.92
C SER A 319 -26.18 -14.03 -1.75
N LEU A 320 -25.91 -15.00 -2.63
CA LEU A 320 -24.73 -14.96 -3.50
C LEU A 320 -24.97 -14.13 -4.77
N THR A 321 -26.22 -13.78 -5.04
CA THR A 321 -26.65 -13.10 -6.27
C THR A 321 -27.10 -11.66 -6.03
N SER A 322 -27.35 -11.27 -4.79
CA SER A 322 -27.69 -9.86 -4.46
C SER A 322 -26.42 -9.04 -4.27
N ASP A 323 -26.35 -7.88 -4.91
CA ASP A 323 -25.42 -6.78 -4.65
C ASP A 323 -26.23 -5.50 -4.87
N GLU A 324 -26.63 -4.84 -3.79
CA GLU A 324 -27.43 -3.62 -3.84
C GLU A 324 -26.69 -2.49 -3.14
N LEU A 325 -26.65 -1.32 -3.78
CA LEU A 325 -26.18 -0.08 -3.16
C LEU A 325 -27.40 0.66 -2.59
N VAL A 326 -27.49 0.73 -1.26
CA VAL A 326 -28.59 1.39 -0.56
C VAL A 326 -28.12 2.68 0.12
N PRO A 327 -28.82 3.81 -0.07
CA PRO A 327 -28.59 5.01 0.72
C PRO A 327 -28.71 4.74 2.23
N ARG A 328 -27.93 5.46 3.04
CA ARG A 328 -27.91 5.28 4.49
C ARG A 328 -29.28 5.40 5.16
N ASP A 329 -30.11 6.33 4.69
CA ASP A 329 -31.45 6.58 5.23
C ASP A 329 -32.44 5.42 4.99
N GLN A 330 -32.09 4.49 4.10
CA GLN A 330 -32.84 3.24 3.87
C GLN A 330 -32.42 2.11 4.82
N VAL A 331 -31.42 2.32 5.68
CA VAL A 331 -31.02 1.37 6.72
C VAL A 331 -31.68 1.74 8.04
N ALA A 332 -32.70 0.97 8.44
CA ALA A 332 -33.52 1.25 9.63
C ALA A 332 -32.81 0.95 10.96
N GLY A 333 -31.74 0.13 10.92
CA GLY A 333 -30.90 -0.16 12.09
C GLY A 333 -30.34 -1.58 12.09
N LYS A 334 -29.70 -1.97 13.21
CA LYS A 334 -29.16 -3.32 13.39
C LYS A 334 -30.28 -4.36 13.44
N LEU A 335 -30.11 -5.45 12.72
CA LEU A 335 -30.95 -6.63 12.86
C LEU A 335 -30.48 -7.40 14.10
N ASN A 336 -31.26 -7.33 15.18
CA ASN A 336 -31.02 -8.22 16.31
C ASN A 336 -31.33 -9.64 15.85
N ASP A 337 -30.37 -10.56 16.02
CA ASP A 337 -30.66 -11.98 15.83
C ASP A 337 -31.73 -12.37 16.86
N VAL A 338 -32.94 -12.61 16.38
CA VAL A 338 -34.01 -13.15 17.22
C VAL A 338 -33.57 -14.58 17.53
N ALA A 339 -33.26 -14.83 18.81
CA ALA A 339 -32.78 -16.10 19.34
C ALA A 339 -33.75 -17.25 19.10
#